data_AF-T1A9S0-F1
#
_entry.id   AF-T1A9S0-F1
#
_cell.length_a   1.000
_cell.length_b   1.000
_cell.length_c   1.000
_cell.angle_alpha   90.00
_cell.angle_beta   90.00
_cell.angle_gamma   90.00
#
_symmetry.space_group_name_H-M   'P 1'
#
loop_
_entity.id
_entity.type
_entity.pdbx_description
1 polymer ?
#
loop_
_entity_poly.entity_id
_entity_poly.type
_entity_poly.pdbx_seq_one_letter_code
_entity_poly.pdbx_strand_id
1 'polypeptide(L)'
;EIVGVVPYDALLDAAEYYLQLNRFDRGAILERKVATVDSTRPGHESVADFTARLAARAPTPGGGSAAAIAGAIGTALGEMVFAYTHPVGAAPADWTDAVAELSALRRRFLELSDEDGASYEAVRKARRALKEQPDDPDRRAAERAALRDAALVPLETARRAARVLELLDERGPSTRKALGSDLTTA
;
A
#
# COMPACT_ATOMS: atom_id res chain seq x y z
N GLU A 1 -34.31 24.60 -11.47
CA GLU A 1 -34.44 23.19 -11.04
C GLU A 1 -33.28 22.42 -11.66
N ILE A 2 -32.51 21.66 -10.87
CA ILE A 2 -31.43 20.81 -11.40
C ILE A 2 -32.07 19.49 -11.81
N VAL A 3 -31.88 19.07 -13.06
CA VAL A 3 -32.35 17.77 -13.57
C VAL A 3 -31.13 16.89 -13.84
N GLY A 4 -31.07 15.72 -13.19
CA GLY A 4 -29.94 14.80 -13.31
C GLY A 4 -28.77 15.15 -12.39
N VAL A 5 -27.54 14.98 -12.89
CA VAL A 5 -26.32 15.30 -12.15
C VAL A 5 -25.77 16.66 -12.55
N VAL A 6 -25.20 17.40 -11.59
CA VAL A 6 -24.55 18.68 -11.82
C VAL A 6 -23.06 18.57 -11.46
N PRO A 7 -22.15 19.14 -12.27
CA PRO A 7 -20.73 19.19 -11.95
C PRO A 7 -20.50 19.95 -10.64
N TYR A 8 -19.71 19.33 -9.76
CA TYR A 8 -19.42 19.88 -8.43
C TYR A 8 -18.81 21.29 -8.49
N ASP A 9 -17.87 21.52 -9.42
CA ASP A 9 -17.22 22.82 -9.57
C ASP A 9 -18.19 23.93 -10.01
N ALA A 10 -19.24 23.59 -10.77
CA ALA A 10 -20.26 24.57 -11.17
C ALA A 10 -21.08 25.08 -9.97
N LEU A 11 -21.30 24.23 -8.96
CA LEU A 11 -21.95 24.66 -7.70
C LEU A 11 -21.03 25.54 -6.87
N LEU A 12 -19.73 25.24 -6.84
CA LEU A 12 -18.74 26.05 -6.13
C LEU A 12 -18.58 27.43 -6.77
N ASP A 13 -18.52 27.49 -8.11
CA ASP A 13 -18.45 28.76 -8.85
C ASP A 13 -19.66 29.65 -8.54
N ALA A 14 -20.86 29.07 -8.53
CA ALA A 14 -22.08 29.80 -8.17
C ALA A 14 -22.06 30.27 -6.70
N ALA A 15 -21.59 29.42 -5.78
CA ALA A 15 -21.48 29.77 -4.37
C ALA A 15 -20.47 30.91 -4.13
N GLU A 16 -19.29 30.85 -4.76
CA GLU A 16 -18.28 31.92 -4.71
C GLU A 16 -18.85 33.23 -5.25
N TYR A 17 -19.57 33.17 -6.37
CA TYR A 17 -20.15 34.35 -7.02
C TYR A 17 -21.29 34.98 -6.20
N TYR A 18 -22.25 34.19 -5.73
CA TYR A 18 -23.44 34.75 -5.06
C TYR A 18 -23.23 35.00 -3.56
N LEU A 19 -22.43 34.18 -2.89
CA LEU A 19 -22.20 34.29 -1.44
C LEU A 19 -20.96 35.13 -1.11
N GLN A 20 -20.16 35.50 -2.11
CA GLN A 20 -18.98 36.35 -1.96
C GLN A 20 -18.06 35.84 -0.84
N LEU A 21 -17.72 34.55 -0.91
CA LEU A 21 -17.00 33.84 0.16
C LEU A 21 -15.59 34.44 0.33
N ASN A 22 -15.39 35.21 1.41
CA ASN A 22 -14.12 35.88 1.68
C ASN A 22 -13.02 34.89 2.06
N ARG A 23 -11.88 34.95 1.35
CA ARG A 23 -10.70 34.07 1.55
C ARG A 23 -11.02 32.57 1.46
N PHE A 24 -11.97 32.21 0.60
CA PHE A 24 -12.31 30.81 0.37
C PHE A 24 -11.23 30.10 -0.45
N ASP A 25 -10.72 28.99 0.08
CA ASP A 25 -9.86 28.06 -0.62
C ASP A 25 -10.67 26.80 -0.93
N ARG A 26 -10.77 26.42 -2.20
CA ARG A 26 -11.44 25.18 -2.62
C ARG A 26 -10.78 23.93 -2.04
N GLY A 27 -9.51 24.00 -1.64
CA GLY A 27 -8.81 22.96 -0.89
C GLY A 27 -9.29 22.81 0.56
N ALA A 28 -10.01 23.79 1.12
CA ALA A 28 -10.55 23.73 2.48
C ALA A 28 -11.86 22.92 2.59
N ILE A 29 -12.46 22.54 1.47
CA ILE A 29 -13.68 21.74 1.39
C ILE A 29 -13.47 20.36 2.01
N LEU A 30 -14.33 19.99 2.96
CA LEU A 30 -14.23 18.73 3.70
C LEU A 30 -14.27 17.52 2.76
N GLU A 31 -15.21 17.47 1.82
CA GLU A 31 -15.38 16.36 0.89
C GLU A 31 -14.15 16.17 -0.01
N ARG A 32 -13.52 17.26 -0.46
CA ARG A 32 -12.25 17.19 -1.21
C ARG A 32 -11.12 16.67 -0.33
N LYS A 33 -11.05 17.11 0.93
CA LYS A 33 -10.07 16.58 1.89
C LYS A 33 -10.30 15.10 2.17
N VAL A 34 -11.54 14.69 2.38
CA VAL A 34 -11.92 13.29 2.63
C VAL A 34 -11.60 12.41 1.42
N ALA A 35 -11.91 12.88 0.20
CA ALA A 35 -11.56 12.17 -1.04
C ALA A 35 -10.04 12.00 -1.21
N THR A 36 -9.26 13.04 -0.89
CA THR A 36 -7.79 12.92 -0.90
C THR A 36 -7.26 12.02 0.21
N VAL A 37 -7.88 12.04 1.40
CA VAL A 37 -7.48 11.19 2.53
C VAL A 37 -7.71 9.72 2.22
N ASP A 38 -8.79 9.39 1.49
CA ASP A 38 -9.06 8.01 1.06
C ASP A 38 -7.99 7.50 0.08
N SER A 39 -7.48 8.35 -0.83
CA SER A 39 -6.37 8.01 -1.72
C SER A 39 -4.99 7.94 -1.05
N THR A 40 -4.85 8.45 0.18
CA THR A 40 -3.58 8.43 0.95
C THR A 40 -3.50 7.28 1.96
N ARG A 41 -4.56 6.48 2.09
CA ARG A 41 -4.50 5.26 2.91
C ARG A 41 -3.64 4.20 2.22
N PRO A 42 -2.86 3.42 2.98
CA PRO A 42 -2.12 2.33 2.39
C PRO A 42 -3.01 1.36 1.63
N GLY A 43 -2.64 1.07 0.38
CA GLY A 43 -3.38 0.15 -0.49
C GLY A 43 -4.69 0.68 -1.11
N HIS A 44 -4.96 1.98 -1.08
CA HIS A 44 -6.14 2.59 -1.74
C HIS A 44 -5.89 3.12 -3.16
N GLU A 45 -4.71 2.86 -3.75
CA GLU A 45 -4.41 3.17 -5.14
C GLU A 45 -4.92 2.07 -6.09
N SER A 46 -5.40 2.44 -7.28
CA SER A 46 -5.77 1.44 -8.28
C SER A 46 -4.53 0.75 -8.85
N VAL A 47 -4.65 -0.52 -9.25
CA VAL A 47 -3.54 -1.24 -9.90
C VAL A 47 -3.06 -0.51 -11.17
N ALA A 48 -3.98 0.14 -11.90
CA ALA A 48 -3.63 0.94 -13.07
C ALA A 48 -2.77 2.15 -12.72
N ASP A 49 -3.12 2.89 -11.66
CA ASP A 49 -2.37 4.07 -11.22
C ASP A 49 -1.01 3.69 -10.65
N PHE A 50 -0.96 2.64 -9.81
CA PHE A 50 0.29 2.13 -9.24
C PHE A 50 1.27 1.73 -10.36
N THR A 51 0.81 0.94 -11.34
CA THR A 51 1.67 0.48 -12.44
C THR A 51 2.09 1.61 -13.37
N ALA A 52 1.23 2.61 -13.60
CA ALA A 52 1.58 3.82 -14.35
C ALA A 52 2.68 4.63 -13.65
N ARG A 53 2.59 4.80 -12.31
CA ARG A 53 3.63 5.48 -11.52
C ARG A 53 4.93 4.70 -11.48
N LEU A 54 4.86 3.38 -11.30
CA LEU A 54 6.04 2.50 -11.31
C LEU A 54 6.79 2.56 -12.65
N ALA A 55 6.05 2.69 -13.76
CA ALA A 55 6.63 2.83 -15.10
C ALA A 55 7.11 4.26 -15.43
N ALA A 56 6.69 5.26 -14.66
CA ALA A 56 7.04 6.65 -14.89
C ALA A 56 8.53 6.92 -14.60
N ARG A 57 9.06 8.02 -15.15
CA ARG A 57 10.40 8.51 -14.83
C ARG A 57 10.40 9.23 -13.47
N ALA A 58 10.01 8.51 -12.43
CA ALA A 58 9.96 8.97 -11.04
C ALA A 58 10.79 8.01 -10.17
N PRO A 59 11.36 8.50 -9.05
CA PRO A 59 12.15 7.65 -8.17
C PRO A 59 11.31 6.73 -7.27
N THR A 60 10.02 7.00 -7.12
CA THR A 60 9.06 6.22 -6.31
C THR A 60 7.70 6.15 -7.03
N PRO A 61 6.96 5.03 -6.94
CA PRO A 61 7.31 3.75 -6.32
C PRO A 61 8.42 3.01 -7.09
N GLY A 62 9.15 2.14 -6.40
CA GLY A 62 10.29 1.40 -6.94
C GLY A 62 10.15 -0.11 -6.83
N GLY A 63 11.27 -0.83 -6.94
CA GLY A 63 11.29 -2.30 -6.86
C GLY A 63 10.87 -2.85 -5.49
N GLY A 64 11.16 -2.15 -4.39
CA GLY A 64 10.73 -2.56 -3.05
C GLY A 64 9.21 -2.47 -2.90
N SER A 65 8.61 -1.34 -3.30
CA SER A 65 7.16 -1.19 -3.42
C SER A 65 6.53 -2.30 -4.27
N ALA A 66 7.10 -2.57 -5.45
CA ALA A 66 6.61 -3.62 -6.34
C ALA A 66 6.71 -5.03 -5.71
N ALA A 67 7.80 -5.34 -5.00
CA ALA A 67 7.96 -6.60 -4.29
C ALA A 67 6.93 -6.77 -3.18
N ALA A 68 6.63 -5.70 -2.43
CA ALA A 68 5.59 -5.72 -1.41
C ALA A 68 4.19 -5.94 -2.03
N ILE A 69 3.85 -5.25 -3.13
CA ILE A 69 2.58 -5.48 -3.85
C ILE A 69 2.48 -6.91 -4.40
N ALA A 70 3.56 -7.47 -4.93
CA ALA A 70 3.59 -8.87 -5.35
C ALA A 70 3.29 -9.82 -4.18
N GLY A 71 3.88 -9.56 -3.00
CA GLY A 71 3.56 -10.27 -1.76
C GLY A 71 2.09 -10.13 -1.36
N ALA A 72 1.50 -8.94 -1.48
CA ALA A 72 0.08 -8.73 -1.21
C ALA A 72 -0.83 -9.56 -2.15
N ILE A 73 -0.50 -9.62 -3.44
CA ILE A 73 -1.25 -10.39 -4.45
C ILE A 73 -1.14 -11.89 -4.17
N GLY A 74 0.07 -12.42 -3.95
CA GLY A 74 0.27 -13.84 -3.62
C GLY A 74 -0.46 -14.24 -2.34
N THR A 75 -0.37 -13.41 -1.30
CA THR A 75 -1.11 -13.62 -0.04
C THR A 75 -2.63 -13.62 -0.25
N ALA A 76 -3.15 -12.74 -1.12
CA ALA A 76 -4.57 -12.69 -1.42
C ALA A 76 -5.07 -13.97 -2.13
N LEU A 77 -4.25 -14.53 -3.04
CA LEU A 77 -4.54 -15.83 -3.67
C LEU A 77 -4.52 -16.95 -2.63
N GLY A 78 -3.51 -16.98 -1.75
CA GLY A 78 -3.45 -17.93 -0.63
C GLY A 78 -4.67 -17.88 0.27
N GLU A 79 -5.08 -16.67 0.65
CA GLU A 79 -6.28 -16.43 1.46
C GLU A 79 -7.54 -16.93 0.75
N MET A 80 -7.68 -16.68 -0.56
CA MET A 80 -8.77 -17.20 -1.38
C MET A 80 -8.78 -18.73 -1.37
N VAL A 81 -7.64 -19.38 -1.62
CA VAL A 81 -7.53 -20.84 -1.61
C VAL A 81 -7.99 -21.41 -0.27
N PHE A 82 -7.58 -20.78 0.83
CA PHE A 82 -7.97 -21.23 2.15
C PHE A 82 -9.45 -21.00 2.42
N ALA A 83 -9.99 -19.82 2.11
CA ALA A 83 -11.40 -19.49 2.28
C ALA A 83 -12.31 -20.44 1.49
N TYR A 84 -11.91 -20.86 0.29
CA TYR A 84 -12.66 -21.80 -0.53
C TYR A 84 -12.46 -23.26 -0.14
N THR A 85 -11.53 -23.62 0.75
CA THR A 85 -11.28 -25.04 1.07
C THR A 85 -12.44 -25.64 1.88
N HIS A 86 -12.91 -24.94 2.91
CA HIS A 86 -14.04 -25.37 3.73
C HIS A 86 -15.34 -24.63 3.36
N PRO A 87 -16.52 -25.25 3.53
CA PRO A 87 -17.79 -24.52 3.49
C PRO A 87 -17.82 -23.39 4.52
N VAL A 88 -18.59 -22.34 4.23
CA VAL A 88 -18.78 -21.21 5.15
C VAL A 88 -19.28 -21.72 6.51
N GLY A 89 -18.57 -21.37 7.58
CA GLY A 89 -18.91 -21.77 8.96
C GLY A 89 -18.51 -23.20 9.34
N ALA A 90 -17.85 -23.95 8.45
CA ALA A 90 -17.40 -25.33 8.71
C ALA A 90 -15.87 -25.46 8.81
N ALA A 91 -15.14 -24.35 8.73
CA ALA A 91 -13.69 -24.35 8.87
C ALA A 91 -13.28 -24.63 10.32
N PRO A 92 -12.28 -25.50 10.56
CA PRO A 92 -11.62 -25.62 11.85
C PRO A 92 -11.06 -24.28 12.36
N ALA A 93 -10.86 -24.17 13.68
CA ALA A 93 -10.37 -22.94 14.30
C ALA A 93 -8.96 -22.57 13.79
N ASP A 94 -8.05 -23.53 13.71
CA ASP A 94 -6.69 -23.37 13.19
C ASP A 94 -6.63 -22.98 11.70
N TRP A 95 -7.68 -23.31 10.93
CA TRP A 95 -7.83 -22.85 9.55
C TRP A 95 -8.31 -21.41 9.50
N THR A 96 -9.27 -21.05 10.35
CA THR A 96 -9.78 -19.69 10.47
C THR A 96 -8.68 -18.73 10.92
N ASP A 97 -7.83 -19.17 11.86
CA ASP A 97 -6.67 -18.42 12.33
C ASP A 97 -5.64 -18.21 11.21
N ALA A 98 -5.38 -19.23 10.38
CA ALA A 98 -4.46 -19.10 9.24
C ALA A 98 -4.99 -18.12 8.17
N VAL A 99 -6.30 -18.12 7.89
CA VAL A 99 -6.94 -17.13 7.00
C VAL A 99 -6.81 -15.72 7.59
N ALA A 100 -7.03 -15.56 8.90
CA ALA A 100 -6.87 -14.28 9.57
C ALA A 100 -5.41 -13.79 9.54
N GLU A 101 -4.44 -14.69 9.70
CA GLU A 101 -3.02 -14.39 9.58
C GLU A 101 -2.65 -13.93 8.16
N LEU A 102 -3.08 -14.65 7.12
CA LEU A 102 -2.89 -14.24 5.72
C LEU A 102 -3.51 -12.86 5.44
N SER A 103 -4.71 -12.60 5.96
CA SER A 103 -5.36 -11.28 5.81
C SER A 103 -4.59 -10.15 6.50
N ALA A 104 -3.97 -10.43 7.65
CA ALA A 104 -3.07 -9.47 8.31
C ALA A 104 -1.78 -9.26 7.50
N LEU A 105 -1.15 -10.34 7.01
CA LEU A 105 0.05 -10.27 6.17
C LEU A 105 -0.19 -9.50 4.87
N ARG A 106 -1.32 -9.74 4.19
CA ARG A 106 -1.72 -9.00 2.98
C ARG A 106 -1.80 -7.50 3.24
N ARG A 107 -2.47 -7.08 4.32
CA ARG A 107 -2.55 -5.67 4.70
C ARG A 107 -1.17 -5.10 5.02
N ARG A 108 -0.33 -5.87 5.71
CA ARG A 108 1.03 -5.45 6.01
C ARG A 108 1.88 -5.25 4.76
N PHE A 109 1.72 -6.07 3.73
CA PHE A 109 2.39 -5.85 2.45
C PHE A 109 1.97 -4.55 1.75
N LEU A 110 0.69 -4.17 1.83
CA LEU A 110 0.24 -2.89 1.30
C LEU A 110 0.92 -1.72 2.03
N GLU A 111 1.01 -1.80 3.36
CA GLU A 111 1.75 -0.81 4.17
C GLU A 111 3.24 -0.77 3.82
N LEU A 112 3.88 -1.92 3.65
CA LEU A 112 5.30 -2.03 3.28
C LEU A 112 5.59 -1.40 1.92
N SER A 113 4.63 -1.43 0.98
CA SER A 113 4.78 -0.76 -0.31
C SER A 113 4.94 0.75 -0.16
N ASP A 114 4.13 1.36 0.72
CA ASP A 114 4.20 2.79 1.00
C ASP A 114 5.41 3.16 1.86
N GLU A 115 5.75 2.31 2.85
CA GLU A 115 6.94 2.46 3.67
C GLU A 115 8.23 2.43 2.83
N ASP A 116 8.29 1.63 1.76
CA ASP A 116 9.43 1.61 0.84
C ASP A 116 9.61 3.00 0.19
N GLY A 117 8.52 3.57 -0.34
CA GLY A 117 8.52 4.91 -0.92
C GLY A 117 8.92 5.99 0.09
N ALA A 118 8.37 5.93 1.31
CA ALA A 118 8.69 6.88 2.38
C ALA A 118 10.16 6.78 2.84
N SER A 119 10.69 5.56 2.97
CA SER A 119 12.07 5.32 3.38
C SER A 119 13.07 5.79 2.32
N TYR A 120 12.74 5.63 1.04
CA TYR A 120 13.53 6.16 -0.07
C TYR A 120 13.60 7.70 -0.01
N GLU A 121 12.47 8.37 0.21
CA GLU A 121 12.43 9.83 0.34
C GLU A 121 13.25 10.33 1.54
N ALA A 122 13.23 9.60 2.67
CA ALA A 122 14.07 9.90 3.83
C ALA A 122 15.57 9.82 3.50
N VAL A 123 16.00 8.76 2.81
CA VAL A 123 17.38 8.59 2.33
C VAL A 123 17.77 9.71 1.37
N ARG A 124 16.89 10.04 0.41
CA ARG A 124 17.11 11.11 -0.56
C ARG A 124 17.30 12.47 0.11
N LYS A 125 16.47 12.78 1.11
CA LYS A 125 16.58 14.01 1.92
C LYS A 125 17.88 14.06 2.70
N ALA A 126 18.26 12.98 3.38
CA ALA A 126 19.50 12.91 4.15
C ALA A 126 20.74 13.06 3.26
N ARG A 127 20.75 12.41 2.09
CA ARG A 127 21.82 12.55 1.08
C ARG A 127 21.96 13.98 0.55
N ARG A 128 20.84 14.65 0.26
CA ARG A 128 20.86 16.05 -0.17
C ARG A 128 21.47 16.93 0.91
N ALA A 129 21.05 16.76 2.16
CA ALA A 129 21.60 17.52 3.28
C ALA A 129 23.12 17.30 3.41
N LEU A 130 23.59 16.05 3.38
CA LEU A 130 25.03 15.77 3.45
C LEU A 130 25.81 16.40 2.28
N LYS A 131 25.25 16.42 1.06
CA LYS A 131 25.90 17.04 -0.10
C LYS A 131 26.11 18.56 0.06
N GLU A 132 25.22 19.24 0.78
CA GLU A 132 25.34 20.68 1.05
C GLU A 132 26.44 20.98 2.10
N GLN A 133 26.72 20.04 3.00
CA GLN A 133 27.77 20.16 4.02
C GLN A 133 28.51 18.82 4.20
N PRO A 134 29.46 18.51 3.30
CA PRO A 134 30.09 17.18 3.23
C PRO A 134 30.89 16.77 4.46
N ASP A 135 31.41 17.73 5.23
CA ASP A 135 32.26 17.47 6.39
C ASP A 135 31.49 17.43 7.72
N ASP A 136 30.16 17.62 7.68
CA ASP A 136 29.30 17.58 8.86
C ASP A 136 29.11 16.13 9.36
N PRO A 137 29.62 15.78 10.56
CA PRO A 137 29.52 14.43 11.09
C PRO A 137 28.09 14.02 11.45
N ASP A 138 27.22 14.97 11.82
CA ASP A 138 25.83 14.73 12.21
C ASP A 138 25.00 14.43 10.96
N ARG A 139 25.20 15.16 9.87
CA ARG A 139 24.55 14.85 8.57
C ARG A 139 24.97 13.49 8.04
N ARG A 140 26.24 13.12 8.20
CA ARG A 140 26.72 11.79 7.81
C ARG A 140 26.12 10.69 8.71
N ALA A 141 25.93 10.96 10.00
CA ALA A 141 25.22 10.04 10.88
C ALA A 141 23.74 9.89 10.48
N ALA A 142 23.07 10.99 10.12
CA ALA A 142 21.69 10.98 9.66
C ALA A 142 21.51 10.20 8.35
N GLU A 143 22.41 10.35 7.36
CA GLU A 143 22.36 9.52 6.14
C GLU A 143 22.50 8.02 6.46
N ARG A 144 23.46 7.65 7.31
CA ARG A 144 23.62 6.25 7.72
C ARG A 144 22.40 5.70 8.46
N ALA A 145 21.76 6.52 9.30
CA ALA A 145 20.53 6.13 9.97
C ALA A 145 19.41 5.88 8.96
N ALA A 146 19.17 6.83 8.04
CA ALA A 146 18.16 6.69 7.00
C ALA A 146 18.40 5.44 6.11
N LEU A 147 19.65 5.13 5.77
CA LEU A 147 19.99 3.94 5.00
C LEU A 147 19.71 2.64 5.78
N ARG A 148 19.98 2.61 7.09
CA ARG A 148 19.65 1.45 7.92
C ARG A 148 18.15 1.26 8.01
N ASP A 149 17.39 2.33 8.23
CA ASP A 149 15.95 2.27 8.36
C ASP A 149 15.31 1.84 7.02
N ALA A 150 15.80 2.36 5.90
CA ALA A 150 15.36 1.93 4.57
C ALA A 150 15.68 0.46 4.28
N ALA A 151 16.74 -0.11 4.84
CA ALA A 151 17.05 -1.53 4.69
C ALA A 151 16.12 -2.43 5.52
N LEU A 152 15.40 -1.91 6.52
CA LEU A 152 14.46 -2.69 7.32
C LEU A 152 13.18 -3.04 6.55
N VAL A 153 12.73 -2.16 5.65
CA VAL A 153 11.50 -2.37 4.85
C VAL A 153 11.59 -3.61 3.94
N PRO A 154 12.63 -3.79 3.08
CA PRO A 154 12.74 -4.99 2.26
C PRO A 154 13.04 -6.26 3.10
N LEU A 155 13.74 -6.12 4.24
CA LEU A 155 13.95 -7.24 5.17
C LEU A 155 12.63 -7.73 5.76
N GLU A 156 11.78 -6.80 6.18
CA GLU A 156 10.45 -7.10 6.68
C GLU A 156 9.57 -7.71 5.59
N THR A 157 9.60 -7.16 4.37
CA THR A 157 8.91 -7.72 3.19
C THR A 157 9.31 -9.18 2.95
N ALA A 158 10.62 -9.48 2.98
CA ALA A 158 11.12 -10.84 2.82
C ALA A 158 10.66 -11.78 3.96
N ARG A 159 10.65 -11.32 5.21
CA ARG A 159 10.16 -12.10 6.35
C ARG A 159 8.67 -12.41 6.25
N ARG A 160 7.85 -11.45 5.82
CA ARG A 160 6.42 -11.67 5.60
C ARG A 160 6.18 -12.62 4.45
N ALA A 161 6.95 -12.51 3.37
CA ALA A 161 6.85 -13.45 2.25
C ALA A 161 7.21 -14.89 2.67
N ALA A 162 8.28 -15.06 3.45
CA ALA A 162 8.63 -16.36 4.02
C ALA A 162 7.49 -16.93 4.88
N ARG A 163 6.87 -16.10 5.72
CA ARG A 163 5.75 -16.54 6.57
C ARG A 163 4.52 -16.97 5.76
N VAL A 164 4.22 -16.28 4.66
CA VAL A 164 3.15 -16.69 3.75
C VAL A 164 3.47 -18.06 3.15
N LEU A 165 4.69 -18.25 2.63
CA LEU A 165 5.11 -19.53 2.07
C LEU A 165 5.00 -20.68 3.08
N GLU A 166 5.43 -20.46 4.32
CA GLU A 166 5.27 -21.45 5.41
C GLU A 166 3.80 -21.85 5.60
N LEU A 167 2.88 -20.87 5.67
CA LEU A 167 1.45 -21.15 5.83
C LEU A 167 0.88 -21.94 4.65
N LEU A 168 1.27 -21.57 3.43
CA LEU A 168 0.83 -22.23 2.20
C LEU A 168 1.38 -23.65 2.09
N ASP A 169 2.63 -23.89 2.46
CA ASP A 169 3.23 -25.23 2.47
C ASP A 169 2.61 -26.13 3.54
N GLU A 170 2.40 -25.61 4.75
CA GLU A 170 1.80 -26.36 5.87
C GLU A 170 0.39 -26.87 5.55
N ARG A 171 -0.42 -26.06 4.87
CA ARG A 171 -1.86 -26.32 4.66
C ARG A 171 -2.21 -26.68 3.22
N GLY A 172 -1.33 -26.40 2.27
CA GLY A 172 -1.50 -26.66 0.84
C GLY A 172 -1.99 -28.07 0.51
N PRO A 173 -1.42 -29.14 1.10
CA PRO A 173 -1.87 -30.51 0.86
C PRO A 173 -3.33 -30.80 1.26
N SER A 174 -3.89 -30.02 2.19
CA SER A 174 -5.26 -30.14 2.70
C SER A 174 -6.26 -29.26 1.95
N THR A 175 -5.81 -28.48 0.97
CA THR A 175 -6.67 -27.61 0.15
C THR A 175 -7.41 -28.38 -0.95
N ARG A 176 -8.41 -27.74 -1.57
CA ARG A 176 -9.12 -28.33 -2.72
C ARG A 176 -8.20 -28.41 -3.94
N LYS A 177 -8.05 -29.61 -4.51
CA LYS A 177 -7.25 -29.85 -5.73
C LYS A 177 -7.61 -28.94 -6.92
N ALA A 178 -8.87 -28.54 -7.04
CA ALA A 178 -9.34 -27.64 -8.10
C ALA A 178 -8.70 -26.23 -8.04
N LEU A 179 -8.14 -25.85 -6.89
CA LEU A 179 -7.47 -24.55 -6.66
C LEU A 179 -5.94 -24.66 -6.74
N GLY A 180 -5.42 -25.77 -7.25
CA GLY A 180 -3.97 -26.02 -7.29
C GLY A 180 -3.18 -25.00 -8.12
N SER A 181 -3.78 -24.46 -9.20
CA SER A 181 -3.15 -23.39 -9.99
C SER A 181 -3.05 -22.07 -9.21
N ASP A 182 -4.09 -21.75 -8.43
CA ASP A 182 -4.14 -20.54 -7.62
C ASP A 182 -3.11 -20.65 -6.48
N LEU A 183 -3.03 -21.82 -5.83
CA LEU A 183 -2.03 -22.11 -4.81
C LEU A 183 -0.59 -22.07 -5.34
N THR A 184 -0.36 -22.49 -6.60
CA THR A 184 0.97 -22.43 -7.22
C THR A 184 1.37 -21.00 -7.61
N THR A 185 0.38 -20.15 -7.88
CA THR A 185 0.60 -18.73 -8.23
C THR A 185 0.79 -17.87 -6.98
N ALA A 186 0.15 -18.25 -5.88
CA ALA A 186 0.28 -17.65 -4.56
C ALA A 186 1.70 -17.80 -4.00
#